data_AF-A0A2C5XQR4-F1
#
_entry.id   AF-A0A2C5XQR4-F1
#
_cell.length_a   1.000
_cell.length_b   1.000
_cell.length_c   1.000
_cell.angle_alpha   90.00
_cell.angle_beta   90.00
_cell.angle_gamma   90.00
#
_symmetry.space_group_name_H-M   'P 1'
#
loop_
_entity.id
_entity.type
_entity.pdbx_description
1 polymer ?
#
loop_
_entity_poly.entity_id
_entity_poly.type
_entity_poly.pdbx_seq_one_letter_code
_entity_poly.pdbx_strand_id
1 'polypeptide(L)'
;MSKSASRPNHGPSQTYLSTRGGDDGLSFETVVLKGLAADGGLFLPEEIPLATDWQSWSDLPYADLAFRILSLYISTDEIPAHDLKDILTRSYANFRVPEVTPLRPLRDNLYLLELFHGPSYSFKDCALQFLGNLFEYFLVRKNQGKQGRGE
;
A
#
# COMPACT_ATOMS: atom_id res chain seq x y z
N MET A 1 -5.00 35.40 7.03
CA MET A 1 -5.33 34.40 8.07
C MET A 1 -5.52 33.06 7.38
N SER A 2 -4.50 32.21 7.46
CA SER A 2 -4.49 30.91 6.78
C SER A 2 -5.48 29.97 7.45
N LYS A 3 -6.38 29.36 6.69
CA LYS A 3 -7.25 28.28 7.18
C LYS A 3 -6.33 27.11 7.54
N SER A 4 -6.16 26.87 8.84
CA SER A 4 -5.60 25.62 9.34
C SER A 4 -6.56 24.51 8.95
N ALA A 5 -6.26 23.80 7.87
CA ALA A 5 -6.90 22.53 7.58
C ALA A 5 -6.54 21.60 8.74
N SER A 6 -7.54 21.04 9.41
CA SER A 6 -7.35 20.03 10.45
C SER A 6 -6.43 18.94 9.91
N ARG A 7 -5.22 18.81 10.47
CA ARG A 7 -4.32 17.70 10.10
C ARG A 7 -5.08 16.40 10.39
N PRO A 8 -5.17 15.47 9.42
CA PRO A 8 -5.87 14.21 9.67
C PRO A 8 -5.17 13.46 10.80
N ASN A 9 -5.93 12.66 11.55
CA ASN A 9 -5.47 12.07 12.80
C ASN A 9 -4.65 10.80 12.50
N HIS A 10 -3.46 10.97 11.95
CA HIS A 10 -2.55 9.88 11.64
C HIS A 10 -1.78 9.45 12.90
N GLY A 11 -1.70 8.14 13.13
CA GLY A 11 -0.75 7.60 14.10
C GLY A 11 0.69 7.56 13.54
N PRO A 12 1.70 7.32 14.40
CA PRO A 12 3.12 7.28 13.98
C PRO A 12 3.45 6.23 12.92
N SER A 13 2.65 5.16 12.82
CA SER A 13 2.81 4.15 11.75
C SER A 13 2.19 4.55 10.42
N GLN A 14 1.46 5.66 10.38
CA GLN A 14 0.74 6.20 9.22
C GLN A 14 1.31 7.56 8.78
N THR A 15 2.32 8.06 9.48
CA THR A 15 3.18 9.18 9.07
C THR A 15 4.53 8.65 8.64
N TYR A 16 5.20 9.38 7.75
CA TYR A 16 6.44 8.94 7.10
C TYR A 16 7.53 9.99 7.17
N LEU A 17 8.78 9.52 7.26
CA LEU A 17 10.01 10.32 7.28
C LEU A 17 11.02 9.82 6.25
N SER A 18 11.98 10.66 5.88
CA SER A 18 13.14 10.26 5.08
C SER A 18 14.24 9.61 5.93
N THR A 19 14.85 8.54 5.42
CA THR A 19 16.01 7.87 6.05
C THR A 19 17.25 8.76 6.18
N ARG A 20 17.33 9.89 5.48
CA ARG A 20 18.46 10.83 5.55
C ARG A 20 18.15 12.09 6.35
N GLY A 21 16.91 12.22 6.86
CA GLY A 21 16.42 13.42 7.52
C GLY A 21 16.15 14.57 6.54
N GLY A 22 15.20 15.43 6.86
CA GLY A 22 14.86 16.62 6.05
C GLY A 22 13.42 16.66 5.56
N ASP A 23 12.75 15.52 5.53
CA ASP A 23 11.30 15.37 5.30
C ASP A 23 10.73 14.49 6.44
N ASP A 24 9.77 15.01 7.21
CA ASP A 24 9.04 14.30 8.28
C ASP A 24 7.54 14.62 8.26
N GLY A 25 6.73 13.84 8.99
CA GLY A 25 5.29 14.05 9.08
C GLY A 25 4.55 13.94 7.74
N LEU A 26 5.11 13.21 6.77
CA LEU A 26 4.51 13.04 5.45
C LEU A 26 3.37 12.02 5.51
N SER A 27 2.33 12.25 4.71
CA SER A 27 1.22 11.30 4.57
C SER A 27 1.58 10.14 3.62
N PHE A 28 0.83 9.04 3.66
CA PHE A 28 1.01 7.90 2.76
C PHE A 28 0.88 8.30 1.28
N GLU A 29 -0.16 9.06 0.93
CA GLU A 29 -0.34 9.58 -0.43
C GLU A 29 0.88 10.40 -0.87
N THR A 30 1.41 11.24 0.02
CA THR A 30 2.54 12.11 -0.29
C THR A 30 3.77 11.30 -0.66
N VAL A 31 4.11 10.27 0.13
CA VAL A 31 5.29 9.44 -0.12
C VAL A 31 5.13 8.54 -1.35
N VAL A 32 3.93 8.01 -1.60
CA VAL A 32 3.64 7.22 -2.81
C VAL A 32 3.80 8.06 -4.07
N LEU A 33 3.26 9.29 -4.09
CA LEU A 33 3.34 10.17 -5.26
C LEU A 33 4.74 10.80 -5.46
N LYS A 34 5.49 11.05 -4.38
CA LYS A 34 6.89 11.53 -4.48
C LYS A 34 7.82 10.44 -5.00
N GLY A 35 7.63 9.19 -4.56
CA GLY A 35 8.49 8.05 -4.91
C GLY A 35 9.86 8.06 -4.24
N LEU A 36 10.61 9.16 -4.35
CA LEU A 36 11.91 9.37 -3.69
C LEU A 36 11.90 10.65 -2.86
N ALA A 37 12.59 10.64 -1.72
CA ALA A 37 12.75 11.83 -0.88
C ALA A 37 13.65 12.88 -1.56
N ALA A 38 13.45 14.15 -1.23
CA ALA A 38 14.16 15.26 -1.87
C ALA A 38 15.68 15.25 -1.59
N ASP A 39 16.09 14.61 -0.50
CA ASP A 39 17.47 14.36 -0.07
C ASP A 39 18.09 13.07 -0.67
N GLY A 40 17.37 12.41 -1.58
CA GLY A 40 17.74 11.12 -2.17
C GLY A 40 17.66 9.94 -1.22
N GLY A 41 17.02 10.09 -0.07
CA GLY A 41 16.68 9.05 0.89
C GLY A 41 15.44 8.25 0.51
N LEU A 42 15.09 7.28 1.36
CA LEU A 42 13.88 6.46 1.23
C LEU A 42 12.88 6.87 2.30
N PHE A 43 11.58 6.72 2.01
CA PHE A 43 10.55 6.94 3.02
C PHE A 43 10.34 5.70 3.87
N LEU A 44 10.24 5.90 5.19
CA LEU A 44 9.86 4.88 6.18
C LEU A 44 8.74 5.44 7.06
N PRO A 45 7.84 4.58 7.58
CA PRO A 45 6.92 5.02 8.63
C PRO A 45 7.72 5.48 9.85
N GLU A 46 7.21 6.46 10.60
CA GLU A 46 7.89 6.96 11.80
C GLU A 46 8.00 5.86 12.87
N GLU A 47 7.01 4.96 12.94
CA GLU A 47 7.06 3.75 13.76
C GLU A 47 6.55 2.51 13.02
N ILE A 48 7.15 1.35 13.31
CA ILE A 48 6.64 0.06 12.84
C ILE A 48 5.45 -0.35 13.74
N PRO A 49 4.24 -0.57 13.18
CA PRO A 49 3.06 -0.89 13.97
C PRO A 49 3.16 -2.29 14.57
N LEU A 50 2.59 -2.46 15.76
CA LEU A 50 2.37 -3.77 16.35
C LEU A 50 1.04 -4.35 15.84
N ALA A 51 1.11 -5.48 15.14
CA ALA A 51 -0.07 -6.28 14.84
C ALA A 51 -0.44 -7.09 16.10
N THR A 52 -1.46 -6.70 16.85
CA THR A 52 -1.80 -7.34 18.13
C THR A 52 -2.71 -8.56 17.97
N ASP A 53 -3.46 -8.66 16.87
CA ASP A 53 -4.45 -9.69 16.58
C ASP A 53 -4.04 -10.60 15.40
N TRP A 54 -2.75 -10.61 15.05
CA TRP A 54 -2.24 -11.30 13.85
C TRP A 54 -2.54 -12.80 13.81
N GLN A 55 -2.69 -13.45 14.96
CA GLN A 55 -3.05 -14.87 15.04
C GLN A 55 -4.43 -15.14 14.44
N SER A 56 -5.35 -14.17 14.49
CA SER A 56 -6.67 -14.29 13.87
C SER A 56 -6.63 -14.17 12.34
N TRP A 57 -5.47 -13.84 11.77
CA TRP A 57 -5.32 -13.60 10.34
C TRP A 57 -4.86 -14.85 9.57
N SER A 58 -4.61 -15.98 10.26
CA SER A 58 -4.02 -17.19 9.67
C SER A 58 -4.77 -17.76 8.49
N ASP A 59 -6.11 -17.64 8.51
CA ASP A 59 -7.00 -18.23 7.51
C ASP A 59 -7.58 -17.18 6.55
N LEU A 60 -7.07 -15.94 6.58
CA LEU A 60 -7.56 -14.89 5.69
C LEU A 60 -7.10 -15.12 4.24
N PRO A 61 -7.99 -14.87 3.25
CA PRO A 61 -7.58 -14.74 1.87
C PRO A 61 -6.49 -13.67 1.69
N TYR A 62 -5.64 -13.82 0.68
CA TYR A 62 -4.48 -12.94 0.47
C TYR A 62 -4.83 -11.45 0.48
N ALA A 63 -5.91 -11.06 -0.21
CA ALA A 63 -6.35 -9.67 -0.27
C ALA A 63 -6.84 -9.13 1.09
N ASP A 64 -7.47 -9.98 1.91
CA ASP A 64 -7.93 -9.60 3.25
C ASP A 64 -6.78 -9.49 4.24
N LEU A 65 -5.79 -10.38 4.15
CA LEU A 65 -4.54 -10.28 4.91
C LEU A 65 -3.78 -9.01 4.52
N ALA A 66 -3.64 -8.74 3.22
CA ALA A 66 -3.04 -7.50 2.72
C ALA A 66 -3.79 -6.27 3.25
N PHE A 67 -5.13 -6.32 3.29
CA PHE A 67 -5.95 -5.25 3.86
C PHE A 67 -5.64 -5.03 5.35
N ARG A 68 -5.56 -6.09 6.15
CA ARG A 68 -5.21 -6.01 7.59
C ARG A 68 -3.84 -5.36 7.79
N ILE A 69 -2.83 -5.84 7.07
CA ILE A 69 -1.44 -5.35 7.19
C ILE A 69 -1.35 -3.88 6.73
N LEU A 70 -1.86 -3.57 5.55
CA LEU A 70 -1.72 -2.23 4.96
C LEU A 70 -2.56 -1.18 5.71
N SER A 71 -3.68 -1.56 6.33
CA SER A 71 -4.45 -0.65 7.19
C SER A 71 -3.68 -0.18 8.43
N LEU A 72 -2.62 -0.88 8.84
CA LEU A 72 -1.73 -0.40 9.92
C LEU A 72 -0.86 0.77 9.47
N TYR A 73 -0.60 0.88 8.17
CA TYR A 73 0.29 1.88 7.57
C TYR A 73 -0.47 3.00 6.84
N ILE A 74 -1.72 2.75 6.45
CA ILE A 74 -2.52 3.68 5.66
C ILE A 74 -3.68 4.17 6.52
N SER A 75 -3.75 5.49 6.72
CA SER A 75 -4.87 6.10 7.44
C SER A 75 -6.18 6.00 6.65
N THR A 76 -7.29 5.74 7.35
CA THR A 76 -8.64 5.75 6.76
C THR A 76 -9.07 7.13 6.28
N ASP A 77 -8.43 8.19 6.77
CA ASP A 77 -8.63 9.56 6.28
C ASP A 77 -8.01 9.75 4.88
N GLU A 78 -6.98 8.97 4.53
CA GLU A 78 -6.33 8.99 3.21
C GLU A 78 -6.96 8.00 2.24
N ILE A 79 -7.22 6.77 2.68
CA ILE A 79 -7.92 5.75 1.88
C ILE A 79 -8.97 5.08 2.76
N PRO A 80 -10.27 5.36 2.57
CA PRO A 80 -11.34 4.69 3.29
C PRO A 80 -11.24 3.17 3.16
N ALA A 81 -11.68 2.45 4.21
CA ALA A 81 -11.53 1.00 4.28
C ALA A 81 -12.18 0.25 3.10
N HIS A 82 -13.30 0.74 2.58
CA HIS A 82 -13.95 0.15 1.41
C HIS A 82 -13.11 0.33 0.14
N ASP A 83 -12.60 1.54 -0.10
CA ASP A 83 -11.72 1.85 -1.23
C ASP A 83 -10.43 1.00 -1.19
N LEU A 84 -9.81 0.85 -0.02
CA LEU A 84 -8.59 0.05 0.12
C LEU A 84 -8.85 -1.43 -0.20
N LYS A 85 -9.98 -1.98 0.27
CA LYS A 85 -10.38 -3.36 -0.07
C LYS A 85 -10.57 -3.51 -1.57
N ASP A 86 -11.29 -2.59 -2.21
CA ASP A 86 -11.54 -2.64 -3.65
C ASP A 86 -10.24 -2.54 -4.46
N ILE A 87 -9.31 -1.67 -4.06
CA ILE A 87 -7.97 -1.56 -4.65
C ILE A 87 -7.24 -2.90 -4.55
N LEU A 88 -7.22 -3.54 -3.38
CA LEU A 88 -6.50 -4.80 -3.16
C LEU A 88 -7.14 -5.97 -3.92
N THR A 89 -8.47 -6.07 -3.91
CA THR A 89 -9.20 -7.07 -4.68
C THR A 89 -8.89 -6.94 -6.18
N ARG A 90 -8.92 -5.72 -6.74
CA ARG A 90 -8.53 -5.50 -8.15
C ARG A 90 -7.07 -5.82 -8.42
N SER A 91 -6.17 -5.47 -7.50
CA SER A 91 -4.72 -5.67 -7.66
C SER A 91 -4.32 -7.14 -7.78
N TYR A 92 -5.01 -8.02 -7.06
CA TYR A 92 -4.68 -9.44 -7.04
C TYR A 92 -5.59 -10.32 -7.91
N ALA A 93 -6.62 -9.75 -8.54
CA ALA A 93 -7.57 -10.49 -9.39
C ALA A 93 -6.92 -11.13 -10.64
N ASN A 94 -5.84 -10.56 -11.17
CA ASN A 94 -5.15 -11.05 -12.38
C ASN A 94 -4.06 -12.09 -12.08
N PHE A 95 -3.94 -12.56 -10.84
CA PHE A 95 -3.09 -13.69 -10.50
C PHE A 95 -3.78 -14.98 -10.92
N ARG A 96 -3.03 -15.89 -11.54
CA ARG A 96 -3.58 -17.12 -12.15
C ARG A 96 -4.00 -18.18 -11.15
N VAL A 97 -3.73 -17.97 -9.87
CA VAL A 97 -4.06 -18.89 -8.77
C VAL A 97 -4.77 -18.10 -7.67
N PRO A 98 -5.83 -18.66 -7.05
CA PRO A 98 -6.65 -17.94 -6.07
C PRO A 98 -5.88 -17.57 -4.80
N GLU A 99 -4.85 -18.34 -4.43
CA GLU A 99 -4.00 -18.07 -3.27
C GLU A 99 -3.04 -16.88 -3.48
N VAL A 100 -2.92 -16.37 -4.72
CA VAL A 100 -1.97 -15.34 -5.18
C VAL A 100 -0.50 -15.79 -5.09
N THR A 101 -0.07 -16.22 -3.91
CA THR A 101 1.29 -16.70 -3.60
C THR A 101 1.23 -18.06 -2.88
N PRO A 102 0.94 -19.18 -3.58
CA PRO A 102 0.83 -20.49 -2.97
C PRO A 102 2.19 -20.97 -2.42
N LEU A 103 2.15 -21.63 -1.27
CA LEU A 103 3.31 -22.29 -0.66
C LEU A 103 3.35 -23.76 -1.10
N ARG A 104 4.41 -24.15 -1.81
CA ARG A 104 4.61 -25.53 -2.29
C ARG A 104 5.61 -26.28 -1.42
N PRO A 105 5.25 -27.40 -0.79
CA PRO A 105 6.23 -28.27 -0.16
C PRO A 105 7.11 -28.93 -1.24
N LEU A 106 8.43 -28.92 -1.05
CA LEU A 106 9.36 -29.61 -1.96
C LEU A 106 9.84 -30.94 -1.37
N ARG A 107 10.33 -30.91 -0.13
CA ARG A 107 10.71 -32.08 0.69
C ARG A 107 11.00 -31.61 2.11
N ASP A 108 10.82 -32.48 3.09
CA ASP A 108 11.15 -32.18 4.49
C ASP A 108 10.59 -30.79 4.91
N ASN A 109 11.38 -29.99 5.64
CA ASN A 109 11.10 -28.59 5.99
C ASN A 109 11.47 -27.58 4.89
N LEU A 110 11.51 -27.98 3.61
CA LEU A 110 11.79 -27.10 2.47
C LEU A 110 10.50 -26.78 1.70
N TYR A 111 10.19 -25.49 1.63
CA TYR A 111 9.03 -24.96 0.94
C TYR A 111 9.44 -23.91 -0.09
N LEU A 112 8.69 -23.84 -1.19
CA LEU A 112 8.81 -22.82 -2.22
C LEU A 112 7.57 -21.92 -2.15
N LEU A 113 7.76 -20.63 -1.86
CA LEU A 113 6.71 -19.64 -2.02
C LEU A 113 6.70 -19.17 -3.47
N GLU A 114 5.68 -19.55 -4.23
CA GLU A 114 5.57 -19.20 -5.64
C GLU A 114 5.06 -17.76 -5.79
N LEU A 115 5.94 -16.84 -6.20
CA LEU A 115 5.62 -15.41 -6.39
C LEU A 115 5.45 -15.02 -7.87
N PHE A 116 5.34 -16.01 -8.77
CA PHE A 116 5.38 -15.80 -10.22
C PHE A 116 4.01 -16.03 -10.89
N HIS A 117 2.91 -15.97 -10.14
CA HIS A 117 1.56 -16.22 -10.69
C HIS A 117 0.85 -14.96 -11.23
N GLY A 118 1.48 -13.80 -11.09
CA GLY A 118 1.01 -12.54 -11.66
C GLY A 118 1.25 -12.41 -13.18
N PRO A 119 0.74 -11.32 -13.79
CA PRO A 119 0.71 -11.14 -15.24
C PRO A 119 2.09 -11.13 -15.93
N SER A 120 3.16 -10.71 -15.23
CA SER A 120 4.52 -10.70 -15.78
C SER A 120 5.34 -11.95 -15.44
N TYR A 121 4.74 -12.93 -14.74
CA TYR A 121 5.42 -14.13 -14.27
C TYR A 121 6.59 -13.82 -13.31
N SER A 122 6.51 -12.71 -12.58
CA SER A 122 7.57 -12.29 -11.66
C SER A 122 7.04 -11.79 -10.32
N PHE A 123 7.85 -11.89 -9.28
CA PHE A 123 7.48 -11.44 -7.93
C PHE A 123 7.14 -9.93 -7.85
N LYS A 124 7.60 -9.14 -8.82
CA LYS A 124 7.31 -7.70 -8.88
C LYS A 124 5.82 -7.43 -9.03
N ASP A 125 5.05 -8.38 -9.57
CA ASP A 125 3.60 -8.23 -9.74
C ASP A 125 2.89 -8.00 -8.39
N CYS A 126 3.35 -8.60 -7.29
CA CYS A 126 2.73 -8.42 -5.97
C CYS A 126 2.71 -6.95 -5.51
N ALA A 127 3.76 -6.18 -5.87
CA ALA A 127 3.87 -4.78 -5.54
C ALA A 127 3.33 -3.88 -6.66
N LEU A 128 3.69 -4.15 -7.92
CA LEU A 128 3.39 -3.27 -9.04
C LEU A 128 1.90 -3.23 -9.41
N GLN A 129 1.16 -4.33 -9.23
CA GLN A 129 -0.29 -4.33 -9.43
C GLN A 129 -0.98 -3.43 -8.40
N PHE A 130 -0.56 -3.51 -7.13
CA PHE A 130 -1.07 -2.65 -6.07
C PHE A 130 -0.70 -1.18 -6.27
N LEU A 131 0.58 -0.92 -6.55
CA LEU A 131 1.08 0.44 -6.78
C LEU A 131 0.38 1.11 -7.96
N GLY A 132 0.16 0.39 -9.06
CA GLY A 132 -0.58 0.91 -10.22
C GLY A 132 -2.00 1.37 -9.87
N ASN A 133 -2.76 0.55 -9.12
CA ASN A 133 -4.11 0.90 -8.67
C ASN A 133 -4.11 2.05 -7.65
N LEU A 134 -3.10 2.16 -6.79
CA LEU A 134 -2.94 3.32 -5.90
C LEU A 134 -2.71 4.63 -6.67
N PHE A 135 -1.83 4.61 -7.67
CA PHE A 135 -1.59 5.78 -8.52
C PHE A 135 -2.87 6.21 -9.23
N GLU A 136 -3.61 5.27 -9.83
CA GLU A 136 -4.91 5.54 -10.45
C GLU A 136 -5.87 6.22 -9.44
N TYR A 137 -6.04 5.62 -8.26
CA TYR A 137 -6.92 6.14 -7.21
C TYR A 137 -6.57 7.59 -6.80
N PHE A 138 -5.30 7.86 -6.49
CA PHE A 138 -4.86 9.20 -6.08
C PHE A 138 -4.96 10.22 -7.22
N LEU A 139 -4.62 9.85 -8.45
CA LEU A 139 -4.70 10.74 -9.61
C LEU A 139 -6.14 11.08 -9.96
N VAL A 140 -7.06 10.11 -9.93
CA VAL A 140 -8.50 10.36 -10.14
C VAL A 140 -9.01 11.35 -9.10
N ARG A 141 -8.75 11.11 -7.81
CA ARG A 141 -9.17 12.00 -6.72
C ARG A 141 -8.60 13.41 -6.88
N LYS A 142 -7.31 13.54 -7.19
CA LYS A 142 -6.62 14.84 -7.34
C LYS A 142 -7.06 15.63 -8.58
N ASN A 143 -7.64 14.96 -9.58
CA ASN A 143 -8.15 15.57 -10.80
C ASN A 143 -9.66 15.83 -10.77
N GLN A 144 -10.39 15.37 -9.74
CA GLN A 144 -11.80 15.74 -9.57
C GLN A 144 -11.97 17.25 -9.56
N GLY A 145 -12.84 17.76 -10.44
CA GLY A 145 -13.12 19.18 -10.58
C GLY A 145 -12.09 20.00 -11.38
N LYS A 146 -11.03 19.39 -11.91
CA LYS A 146 -10.12 20.06 -12.85
C LYS A 146 -10.60 19.84 -14.27
N GLN A 147 -11.12 20.89 -14.91
CA GLN A 147 -11.31 20.88 -16.36
C GLN A 147 -9.93 20.95 -17.02
N GLY A 148 -9.65 20.03 -17.94
CA GLY A 148 -8.44 20.11 -18.75
C GLY A 148 -8.38 21.47 -19.44
N ARG A 149 -7.22 22.14 -19.39
CA ARG A 149 -6.98 23.30 -20.26
C ARG A 149 -7.00 22.77 -21.68
N GLY A 150 -8.14 22.91 -22.36
CA GLY A 150 -8.25 22.64 -23.78
C GLY A 150 -7.26 23.52 -24.53
N GLU A 151 -6.48 22.88 -25.40
CA GLU A 151 -5.85 23.54 -26.55
C GLU A 151 -6.88 23.67 -27.67
#